data_AF-A0A1V9UVU5-F1
#
_entry.id   AF-A0A1V9UVU5-F1
#
_cell.length_a   1.000
_cell.length_b   1.000
_cell.length_c   1.000
_cell.angle_alpha   90.00
_cell.angle_beta   90.00
_cell.angle_gamma   90.00
#
_symmetry.space_group_name_H-M   'P 1'
#
loop_
_entity.id
_entity.type
_entity.pdbx_description
1 polymer ?
#
loop_
_entity_poly.entity_id
_entity_poly.type
_entity_poly.pdbx_seq_one_letter_code
_entity_poly.pdbx_strand_id
1 'polypeptide(L)'
;MPRFYTAGGRMECQDRSGASIRALYIVLVFFLPLLVDSGGNAGAQSATLMVRALATGDVVMKDWLRLLWRECSVALALGVTMAVAVALLGAMRGGWNVSMVVASSMLIIVLIGSLIGMSLPFLFSRLRMDPAVASGPLITSIADAAGVLVYFGIASVILGL
;
A
#
# COMPACT_ATOMS: atom_id res chain seq x y z
N MET A 1 8.32 33.01 -13.37
CA MET A 1 9.17 34.15 -12.96
C MET A 1 9.92 33.81 -11.67
N PRO A 2 11.25 33.66 -11.67
CA PRO A 2 12.04 33.47 -10.45
C PRO A 2 11.90 34.69 -9.54
N ARG A 3 11.83 34.46 -8.21
CA ARG A 3 11.71 35.52 -7.21
C ARG A 3 13.07 35.65 -6.54
N PHE A 4 13.79 36.72 -6.81
CA PHE A 4 15.07 37.00 -6.17
C PHE A 4 14.81 37.54 -4.76
N TYR A 5 15.39 36.89 -3.75
CA TYR A 5 15.47 37.40 -2.38
C TYR A 5 16.93 37.66 -2.04
N THR A 6 17.21 38.81 -1.43
CA THR A 6 18.53 39.15 -0.92
C THR A 6 18.63 38.77 0.55
N ALA A 7 19.13 37.56 0.83
CA ALA A 7 19.66 37.22 2.14
C ALA A 7 21.19 37.16 2.02
N GLY A 8 21.91 38.08 2.67
CA GLY A 8 23.36 37.99 2.80
C GLY A 8 24.19 38.23 1.53
N GLY A 9 23.77 39.12 0.62
CA GLY A 9 24.64 39.68 -0.43
C GLY A 9 25.08 38.75 -1.56
N ARG A 10 24.59 37.51 -1.62
CA ARG A 10 24.74 36.61 -2.78
C ARG A 10 23.38 36.38 -3.43
N MET A 11 23.29 36.55 -4.75
CA MET A 11 22.14 36.12 -5.53
C MET A 11 22.18 34.59 -5.62
N GLU A 12 21.50 33.91 -4.69
CA GLU A 12 21.21 32.49 -4.85
C GLU A 12 19.93 32.34 -5.69
N CYS A 13 20.04 31.71 -6.86
CA CYS A 13 18.88 31.24 -7.59
C CYS A 13 18.21 30.13 -6.76
N GLN A 14 17.22 30.49 -5.96
CA GLN A 14 16.33 29.51 -5.32
C GLN A 14 15.60 28.75 -6.44
N ASP A 15 16.08 27.55 -6.76
CA ASP A 15 15.47 26.69 -7.76
C ASP A 15 14.01 26.40 -7.39
N ARG A 16 13.11 26.97 -8.18
CA ARG A 16 11.65 26.84 -8.00
C ARG A 16 11.22 25.37 -8.15
N SER A 17 12.00 24.56 -8.88
CA SER A 17 11.76 23.11 -9.01
C SER A 17 12.01 22.38 -7.69
N GLY A 18 13.14 22.61 -7.01
CA GLY A 18 13.41 22.02 -5.69
C GLY A 18 12.42 22.41 -4.58
N ALA A 19 11.79 23.59 -4.65
CA ALA A 19 10.72 23.97 -3.73
C ALA A 19 9.40 23.23 -4.01
N SER A 20 9.08 23.01 -5.29
CA SER A 20 7.88 22.30 -5.73
C SER A 20 7.92 20.82 -5.37
N ILE A 21 9.10 20.21 -5.56
CA ILE A 21 9.36 18.80 -5.25
C ILE A 21 9.23 18.54 -3.74
N ARG A 22 9.81 19.40 -2.88
CA ARG A 22 9.71 19.27 -1.41
C ARG A 22 8.27 19.34 -0.90
N ALA A 23 7.46 20.24 -1.45
CA ALA A 23 6.05 20.36 -1.08
C ALA A 23 5.27 19.09 -1.44
N LEU A 24 5.57 18.47 -2.59
CA LEU A 24 4.94 17.24 -3.04
C LEU A 24 5.30 16.04 -2.15
N TYR A 25 6.57 15.90 -1.77
CA TYR A 25 7.01 14.87 -0.82
C TYR A 25 6.29 14.98 0.54
N ILE A 26 6.11 16.19 1.07
CA ILE A 26 5.41 16.40 2.35
C ILE A 26 3.96 15.91 2.25
N VAL A 27 3.27 16.22 1.16
CA VAL A 27 1.90 15.75 0.93
C VAL A 27 1.85 14.23 0.78
N LEU A 28 2.80 13.63 0.06
CA LEU A 28 2.82 12.17 -0.14
C LEU A 28 3.07 11.41 1.16
N VAL A 29 4.03 11.86 1.97
CA VAL A 29 4.36 11.23 3.27
C VAL A 29 3.17 11.31 4.23
N PHE A 30 2.31 12.32 4.12
CA PHE A 30 1.07 12.41 4.92
C PHE A 30 0.11 11.23 4.67
N PHE A 31 0.06 10.69 3.45
CA PHE A 31 -0.80 9.55 3.10
C PHE A 31 -0.14 8.18 3.36
N LEU A 32 1.17 8.15 3.60
CA LEU A 32 1.91 6.90 3.72
C LEU A 32 1.43 6.02 4.88
N PRO A 33 1.24 6.52 6.13
CA PRO A 33 0.74 5.69 7.21
C PRO A 33 -0.64 5.11 6.90
N LEU A 34 -1.53 5.88 6.27
CA LEU A 34 -2.87 5.44 5.91
C LEU A 34 -2.84 4.28 4.90
N LEU A 35 -2.03 4.42 3.85
CA LEU A 35 -1.92 3.42 2.79
C LEU A 35 -1.33 2.11 3.32
N VAL A 36 -0.23 2.23 4.06
CA VAL A 36 0.52 1.10 4.60
C VAL A 36 -0.30 0.35 5.65
N ASP A 37 -0.90 1.07 6.60
CA ASP A 37 -1.77 0.48 7.63
C ASP A 37 -2.96 -0.25 7.02
N SER A 38 -3.56 0.30 5.95
CA SER A 38 -4.68 -0.34 5.27
C SER A 38 -4.28 -1.65 4.58
N GLY A 39 -3.10 -1.70 3.95
CA GLY A 39 -2.53 -2.92 3.37
C GLY A 39 -2.21 -3.97 4.44
N GLY A 40 -1.59 -3.55 5.54
CA GLY A 40 -1.29 -4.40 6.68
C GLY A 40 -2.55 -5.01 7.31
N ASN A 41 -3.59 -4.19 7.53
CA ASN A 41 -4.87 -4.63 8.08
C ASN A 41 -5.60 -5.61 7.15
N ALA A 42 -5.64 -5.34 5.84
CA ALA A 42 -6.20 -6.26 4.85
C ALA A 42 -5.42 -7.60 4.80
N GLY A 43 -4.09 -7.54 4.89
CA GLY A 43 -3.24 -8.72 4.96
C GLY A 43 -3.45 -9.55 6.22
N ALA A 44 -3.49 -8.92 7.40
CA ALA A 44 -3.75 -9.59 8.66
C ALA A 44 -5.14 -10.26 8.70
N GLN A 45 -6.16 -9.62 8.11
CA GLN A 45 -7.48 -10.21 7.94
C GLN A 45 -7.42 -11.46 7.05
N SER A 46 -6.80 -11.33 5.87
CA SER A 46 -6.67 -12.43 4.91
C SER A 46 -5.90 -13.62 5.51
N ALA A 47 -4.88 -13.34 6.31
CA ALA A 47 -4.11 -14.35 7.02
C ALA A 47 -4.91 -15.07 8.09
N THR A 48 -5.70 -14.34 8.86
CA THR A 48 -6.57 -14.93 9.89
C THR A 48 -7.57 -15.89 9.25
N LEU A 49 -8.18 -15.50 8.13
CA LEU A 49 -9.07 -16.37 7.37
C LEU A 49 -8.34 -17.61 6.84
N MET A 50 -7.11 -17.43 6.33
CA MET A 50 -6.31 -18.53 5.82
C MET A 50 -5.91 -19.53 6.93
N VAL A 51 -5.40 -19.04 8.06
CA VAL A 51 -5.05 -19.88 9.22
C VAL A 51 -6.27 -20.67 9.71
N ARG A 52 -7.44 -20.02 9.80
CA ARG A 52 -8.69 -20.70 10.16
C ARG A 52 -9.06 -21.78 9.16
N ALA A 53 -9.00 -21.48 7.86
CA ALA A 53 -9.36 -22.43 6.81
C ALA A 53 -8.38 -23.63 6.75
N LEU A 54 -7.10 -23.42 7.07
CA LEU A 54 -6.11 -24.49 7.24
C LEU A 54 -6.41 -25.35 8.47
N ALA A 55 -6.81 -24.73 9.59
CA ALA A 55 -7.09 -25.42 10.84
C ALA A 55 -8.41 -26.22 10.80
N THR A 56 -9.42 -25.76 10.06
CA THR A 56 -10.70 -26.48 9.87
C THR A 56 -10.61 -27.57 8.80
N GLY A 57 -9.52 -27.62 8.04
CA GLY A 57 -9.36 -28.55 6.91
C GLY A 57 -10.17 -28.15 5.66
N ASP A 58 -10.75 -26.95 5.63
CA ASP A 58 -11.53 -26.43 4.50
C ASP A 58 -10.67 -26.18 3.26
N VAL A 59 -9.35 -25.99 3.43
CA VAL A 59 -8.42 -25.79 2.30
C VAL A 59 -7.83 -27.12 1.86
N VAL A 60 -8.49 -27.77 0.90
CA VAL A 60 -7.87 -28.86 0.13
C VAL A 60 -6.97 -28.25 -0.94
N MET A 61 -5.82 -28.86 -1.19
CA MET A 61 -4.81 -28.32 -2.12
C MET A 61 -5.30 -28.06 -3.55
N LYS A 62 -6.39 -28.71 -3.95
CA LYS A 62 -7.08 -28.51 -5.23
C LYS A 62 -7.88 -27.20 -5.30
N ASP A 63 -8.32 -26.67 -4.16
CA ASP A 63 -9.15 -25.46 -4.07
C ASP A 63 -8.34 -24.19 -3.84
N TRP A 64 -7.01 -24.27 -3.75
CA TRP A 64 -6.16 -23.10 -3.51
C TRP A 64 -6.34 -21.98 -4.54
N LEU A 65 -6.39 -22.31 -5.85
CA LEU A 65 -6.64 -21.30 -6.89
C LEU A 65 -8.03 -20.66 -6.75
N ARG A 66 -9.05 -21.46 -6.38
CA ARG A 66 -10.41 -20.97 -6.16
C ARG A 66 -10.47 -20.02 -4.95
N LEU A 67 -9.78 -20.38 -3.88
CA LEU A 67 -9.66 -19.56 -2.68
C LEU A 67 -8.94 -18.25 -2.98
N LEU A 68 -7.81 -18.33 -3.69
CA LEU A 68 -7.06 -17.15 -4.15
C LEU A 68 -7.93 -16.22 -5.00
N TRP A 69 -8.68 -16.75 -5.96
CA TRP A 69 -9.57 -15.93 -6.78
C TRP A 69 -10.68 -15.27 -5.96
N ARG A 70 -11.28 -16.01 -5.02
CA ARG A 70 -12.30 -15.48 -4.11
C ARG A 70 -11.74 -14.34 -3.28
N GLU A 71 -10.59 -14.49 -2.66
CA GLU A 71 -10.01 -13.40 -1.87
C GLU A 71 -9.48 -12.25 -2.71
N CYS A 72 -8.94 -12.51 -3.90
CA CYS A 72 -8.62 -11.43 -4.84
C CYS A 72 -9.86 -10.59 -5.15
N SER A 73 -11.04 -11.21 -5.30
CA SER A 73 -12.29 -10.48 -5.52
C SER A 73 -12.72 -9.64 -4.31
N VAL A 74 -12.57 -10.18 -3.09
CA VAL A 74 -12.86 -9.47 -1.85
C VAL A 74 -11.88 -8.31 -1.65
N ALA A 75 -10.59 -8.56 -1.82
CA ALA A 75 -9.52 -7.57 -1.74
C ALA A 75 -9.67 -6.48 -2.81
N LEU A 76 -10.13 -6.83 -4.01
CA LEU A 76 -10.41 -5.84 -5.06
C LEU A 76 -11.61 -4.96 -4.68
N ALA A 77 -12.69 -5.54 -4.14
CA ALA A 77 -13.83 -4.76 -3.67
C ALA A 77 -13.43 -3.82 -2.51
N LEU A 78 -12.68 -4.32 -1.53
CA LEU A 78 -12.11 -3.52 -0.43
C LEU A 78 -11.16 -2.45 -0.96
N GLY A 79 -10.26 -2.80 -1.87
CA GLY A 79 -9.31 -1.88 -2.48
C GLY A 79 -9.99 -0.77 -3.27
N VAL A 80 -11.04 -1.07 -4.04
CA VAL A 80 -11.82 -0.07 -4.78
C VAL A 80 -12.55 0.87 -3.84
N THR A 81 -13.24 0.32 -2.83
CA THR A 81 -13.98 1.15 -1.86
C THR A 81 -13.04 2.09 -1.10
N MET A 82 -11.88 1.60 -0.66
CA MET A 82 -10.88 2.45 -0.01
C MET A 82 -10.20 3.41 -0.98
N ALA A 83 -9.90 3.00 -2.21
CA ALA A 83 -9.33 3.88 -3.23
C ALA A 83 -10.25 5.07 -3.53
N VAL A 84 -11.56 4.86 -3.62
CA VAL A 84 -12.54 5.96 -3.77
C VAL A 84 -12.51 6.90 -2.58
N ALA A 85 -12.52 6.37 -1.35
CA ALA A 85 -12.46 7.18 -0.13
C ALA A 85 -11.20 8.04 -0.08
N VAL A 86 -10.04 7.46 -0.40
CA VAL A 86 -8.76 8.17 -0.35
C VAL A 86 -8.57 9.09 -1.55
N ALA A 87 -9.14 8.78 -2.72
CA ALA A 87 -9.15 9.67 -3.88
C ALA A 87 -9.78 11.03 -3.54
N LEU A 88 -10.89 11.04 -2.79
CA LEU A 88 -11.54 12.26 -2.32
C LEU A 88 -10.61 13.08 -1.43
N LEU A 89 -9.94 12.44 -0.47
CA LEU A 89 -8.96 13.10 0.41
C LEU A 89 -7.76 13.65 -0.38
N GLY A 90 -7.25 12.87 -1.34
CA GLY A 90 -6.15 13.27 -2.21
C GLY A 90 -6.51 14.47 -3.08
N ALA A 91 -7.72 14.50 -3.63
CA ALA A 91 -8.22 15.63 -4.43
C ALA A 91 -8.30 16.92 -3.60
N MET A 92 -8.75 16.83 -2.35
CA MET A 92 -8.83 17.98 -1.44
C MET A 92 -7.46 18.49 -0.95
N ARG A 93 -6.48 17.61 -0.75
CA ARG A 93 -5.19 17.95 -0.13
C ARG A 93 -4.08 18.25 -1.12
N GLY A 94 -4.02 17.54 -2.24
CA GLY A 94 -2.88 17.57 -3.18
C GLY A 94 -3.28 17.75 -4.65
N GLY A 95 -4.57 17.95 -4.93
CA GLY A 95 -5.09 18.07 -6.29
C GLY A 95 -5.15 16.74 -7.04
N TRP A 96 -5.39 16.83 -8.35
CA TRP A 96 -5.71 15.69 -9.20
C TRP A 96 -4.60 14.64 -9.29
N ASN A 97 -3.34 15.07 -9.45
CA ASN A 97 -2.21 14.15 -9.59
C ASN A 97 -1.97 13.33 -8.32
N VAL A 98 -2.08 13.96 -7.13
CA VAL A 98 -1.95 13.26 -5.84
C VAL A 98 -3.13 12.30 -5.64
N SER A 99 -4.34 12.71 -5.98
CA SER A 99 -5.52 11.83 -5.92
C SER A 99 -5.31 10.54 -6.73
N MET A 100 -4.81 10.65 -7.96
CA MET A 100 -4.50 9.49 -8.81
C MET A 100 -3.43 8.58 -8.20
N VAL A 101 -2.33 9.15 -7.70
CA VAL A 101 -1.25 8.38 -7.05
C VAL A 101 -1.79 7.61 -5.85
N VAL A 102 -2.49 8.30 -4.94
CA VAL A 102 -2.91 7.69 -3.68
C VAL A 102 -4.03 6.67 -3.93
N ALA A 103 -4.97 6.93 -4.83
CA ALA A 103 -6.05 5.99 -5.15
C ALA A 103 -5.55 4.70 -5.82
N SER A 104 -4.68 4.83 -6.83
CA SER A 104 -4.09 3.67 -7.51
C SER A 104 -3.18 2.86 -6.57
N SER A 105 -2.39 3.56 -5.75
CA SER A 105 -1.55 2.91 -4.73
C SER A 105 -2.39 2.17 -3.69
N MET A 106 -3.48 2.77 -3.20
CA MET A 106 -4.34 2.13 -2.21
C MET A 106 -4.88 0.78 -2.71
N LEU A 107 -5.38 0.77 -3.95
CA LEU A 107 -5.90 -0.45 -4.55
C LEU A 107 -4.83 -1.55 -4.65
N ILE A 108 -3.63 -1.19 -5.13
CA ILE A 108 -2.54 -2.15 -5.32
C ILE A 108 -1.98 -2.63 -3.97
N ILE A 109 -1.84 -1.74 -2.99
CA ILE A 109 -1.33 -2.07 -1.65
C ILE A 109 -2.28 -3.00 -0.91
N VAL A 110 -3.59 -2.77 -0.98
CA VAL A 110 -4.60 -3.67 -0.38
C VAL A 110 -4.54 -5.05 -1.04
N LEU A 111 -4.46 -5.11 -2.38
CA LEU A 111 -4.33 -6.38 -3.10
C LEU A 111 -3.06 -7.15 -2.70
N ILE A 112 -1.91 -6.48 -2.66
CA ILE A 112 -0.64 -7.09 -2.26
C ILE A 112 -0.68 -7.54 -0.81
N GLY A 113 -1.20 -6.71 0.09
CA GLY A 113 -1.37 -7.03 1.51
C GLY A 113 -2.20 -8.30 1.70
N SER A 114 -3.36 -8.37 1.05
CA SER A 114 -4.22 -9.57 1.07
C SER A 114 -3.53 -10.81 0.49
N LEU A 115 -2.77 -10.67 -0.60
CA LEU A 115 -2.02 -11.78 -1.20
C LEU A 115 -0.90 -12.28 -0.27
N ILE A 116 -0.16 -11.38 0.37
CA ILE A 116 0.84 -11.74 1.40
C ILE A 116 0.14 -12.48 2.54
N GLY A 117 -0.98 -11.92 3.03
CA GLY A 117 -1.78 -12.50 4.11
C GLY A 117 -2.23 -13.92 3.82
N MET A 118 -2.68 -14.21 2.61
CA MET A 118 -3.08 -15.57 2.22
C MET A 118 -1.87 -16.50 2.00
N SER A 119 -0.84 -16.01 1.31
CA SER A 119 0.27 -16.86 0.88
C SER A 119 1.20 -17.29 2.01
N LEU A 120 1.44 -16.43 3.01
CA LEU A 120 2.39 -16.71 4.09
C LEU A 120 1.97 -17.91 4.97
N PRO A 121 0.75 -17.96 5.54
CA PRO A 121 0.30 -19.09 6.35
C PRO A 121 0.22 -20.39 5.53
N PHE A 122 -0.18 -20.28 4.26
CA PHE A 122 -0.20 -21.41 3.33
C PHE A 122 1.21 -21.97 3.08
N LEU A 123 2.19 -21.10 2.87
CA LEU A 123 3.58 -21.49 2.66
C LEU A 123 4.15 -22.18 3.90
N PHE A 124 3.87 -21.67 5.10
CA PHE A 124 4.28 -22.33 6.34
C PHE A 124 3.64 -23.71 6.51
N SER A 125 2.34 -23.85 6.21
CA SER A 125 1.68 -25.16 6.18
C SER A 125 2.37 -26.14 5.22
N ARG A 126 2.77 -25.67 4.04
CA ARG A 126 3.50 -26.47 3.04
C ARG A 126 4.88 -26.91 3.52
N LEU A 127 5.56 -26.07 4.31
CA LEU A 127 6.86 -26.37 4.93
C LEU A 127 6.72 -27.22 6.21
N ARG A 128 5.50 -27.68 6.55
CA ARG A 128 5.19 -28.40 7.81
C ARG A 128 5.51 -27.58 9.07
N MET A 129 5.49 -26.25 8.95
CA MET A 129 5.53 -25.32 10.07
C MET A 129 4.11 -24.94 10.48
N ASP A 130 3.95 -24.53 11.74
CA ASP A 130 2.65 -24.07 12.24
C ASP A 130 2.23 -22.78 11.49
N PRO A 131 1.10 -22.77 10.78
CA PRO A 131 0.59 -21.59 10.08
C PRO A 131 0.35 -20.39 10.99
N ALA A 132 0.12 -20.62 12.30
CA ALA A 132 -0.04 -19.55 13.28
C ALA A 132 1.26 -18.73 13.50
N VAL A 133 2.42 -19.26 13.08
CA VAL A 133 3.70 -18.54 13.10
C VAL A 133 3.69 -17.37 12.11
N ALA A 134 2.88 -17.43 11.04
CA ALA A 134 2.57 -16.29 10.18
C ALA A 134 1.64 -15.32 10.93
N SER A 135 2.13 -14.77 12.02
CA SER A 135 1.40 -13.87 12.92
C SER A 135 1.14 -12.51 12.25
N GLY A 136 0.15 -11.78 12.79
CA GLY A 136 -0.19 -10.42 12.35
C GLY A 136 1.02 -9.50 12.19
N PRO A 137 1.94 -9.38 13.18
CA PRO A 137 3.10 -8.49 13.09
C PRO A 137 4.07 -8.79 11.93
N LEU A 138 4.26 -10.07 11.59
CA LEU A 138 5.19 -10.45 10.52
C LEU A 138 4.59 -10.08 9.15
N ILE A 139 3.29 -10.29 9.01
CA ILE A 139 2.54 -9.98 7.79
C ILE A 139 2.45 -8.48 7.58
N THR A 140 2.11 -7.71 8.62
CA THR A 140 2.06 -6.25 8.54
C THR A 140 3.44 -5.70 8.19
N SER A 141 4.53 -6.21 8.79
CA SER A 141 5.89 -5.74 8.46
C SER A 141 6.26 -5.95 6.98
N ILE A 142 5.89 -7.09 6.38
CA ILE A 142 6.14 -7.35 4.95
C ILE A 142 5.24 -6.45 4.09
N ALA A 143 3.96 -6.31 4.46
CA ALA A 143 3.01 -5.45 3.77
C ALA A 143 3.46 -3.98 3.82
N ASP A 144 4.04 -3.53 4.93
CA ASP A 144 4.56 -2.18 5.10
C ASP A 144 5.72 -1.91 4.15
N ALA A 145 6.71 -2.81 4.11
CA ALA A 145 7.84 -2.69 3.19
C ALA A 145 7.38 -2.70 1.73
N ALA A 146 6.49 -3.64 1.36
CA ALA A 146 5.93 -3.71 0.01
C ALA A 146 5.11 -2.46 -0.33
N GLY A 147 4.32 -1.97 0.62
CA GLY A 147 3.43 -0.81 0.45
C GLY A 147 4.21 0.48 0.21
N VAL A 148 5.30 0.69 0.95
CA VAL A 148 6.21 1.84 0.73
C VAL A 148 6.83 1.78 -0.68
N LEU A 149 7.33 0.62 -1.10
CA LEU A 149 7.94 0.45 -2.42
C LEU A 149 6.94 0.72 -3.56
N VAL A 150 5.73 0.18 -3.44
CA VAL A 150 4.66 0.37 -4.43
C VAL A 150 4.23 1.84 -4.47
N TYR A 151 3.99 2.45 -3.32
CA TYR A 151 3.52 3.83 -3.25
C TYR A 151 4.51 4.81 -3.88
N PHE A 152 5.79 4.73 -3.49
CA PHE A 152 6.81 5.60 -4.07
C PHE A 152 7.11 5.26 -5.53
N GLY A 153 7.03 3.99 -5.94
CA GLY A 153 7.15 3.59 -7.34
C GLY A 153 6.07 4.22 -8.23
N ILE A 154 4.81 4.17 -7.79
CA ILE A 154 3.68 4.80 -8.51
C ILE A 154 3.82 6.33 -8.50
N ALA A 155 4.21 6.91 -7.37
CA ALA A 155 4.47 8.34 -7.27
C ALA A 155 5.55 8.79 -8.27
N SER A 156 6.67 8.07 -8.38
CA SER A 156 7.72 8.36 -9.36
C SER A 156 7.21 8.30 -10.79
N VAL A 157 6.40 7.31 -11.15
CA VAL A 157 5.86 7.18 -12.51
C VAL A 157 4.87 8.30 -12.85
N ILE A 158 3.97 8.65 -11.94
CA ILE A 158 2.89 9.62 -12.23
C ILE A 158 3.36 11.07 -12.08
N LEU A 159 4.20 11.36 -11.08
CA LEU A 159 4.65 12.71 -10.76
C LEU A 159 6.02 13.04 -11.37
N GLY A 160 6.73 12.06 -11.93
CA GLY A 160 8.06 12.24 -12.49
C GLY A 160 9.12 12.54 -11.42
N LEU A 161 8.98 11.95 -10.23
CA LEU A 161 9.92 12.04 -9.11
C LEU A 161 11.12 11.14 -9.30
#